data_AF-A0A2W7ALQ0-F1
#
_entry.id   AF-A0A2W7ALQ0-F1
#
_cell.length_a   1.000
_cell.length_b   1.000
_cell.length_c   1.000
_cell.angle_alpha   90.00
_cell.angle_beta   90.00
_cell.angle_gamma   90.00
#
_symmetry.space_group_name_H-M   'P 1'
#
loop_
_entity.id
_entity.type
_entity.pdbx_description
1 polymer ?
#
loop_
_entity_poly.entity_id
_entity_poly.type
_entity_poly.pdbx_seq_one_letter_code
_entity_poly.pdbx_strand_id
1 'polypeptide(L)'
;MADPVTIADIYALFQASQAEADRRLERLERVATNTSREVAGLTTRWGQFVENLVAPSVIRLFQERGIEVQEISRRMQSKRPGAEMEIDIFAVNGDVAVAVEVKSRLSRQDVDDFLARLGRFRQAFPHDTGYQIHGAVAGIEIDQGVDRYAYQQRLFVIKQTGDTVAIATVSPSNQGHGSH
;
A
#
# COMPACT_ATOMS: atom_id res chain seq x y z
N MET A 1 45.05 41.56 -35.65
CA MET A 1 45.62 40.34 -35.05
C MET A 1 44.81 40.09 -33.79
N ALA A 2 44.32 38.87 -33.55
CA ALA A 2 43.65 38.57 -32.30
C ALA A 2 44.69 38.57 -31.17
N ASP A 3 44.37 39.15 -30.02
CA ASP A 3 45.26 39.14 -28.86
C ASP A 3 45.57 37.69 -28.44
N PRO A 4 46.81 37.39 -28.01
CA PRO A 4 47.19 36.04 -27.63
C PRO A 4 46.46 35.62 -26.34
N VAL A 5 45.86 34.42 -26.36
CA VAL A 5 45.22 33.82 -25.17
C VAL A 5 46.25 33.64 -24.07
N THR A 6 45.94 34.14 -22.88
CA THR A 6 46.80 34.05 -21.70
C THR A 6 46.41 32.88 -20.80
N ILE A 7 47.32 32.50 -19.91
CA ILE A 7 47.05 31.50 -18.86
C ILE A 7 45.89 31.96 -17.96
N ALA A 8 45.75 33.27 -17.72
CA ALA A 8 44.65 33.83 -16.94
C ALA A 8 43.29 33.58 -17.62
N ASP A 9 43.22 33.71 -18.94
CA ASP A 9 42.01 33.43 -19.72
C ASP A 9 41.60 31.95 -19.62
N ILE A 10 42.58 31.04 -19.64
CA ILE A 10 42.36 29.61 -19.46
C ILE A 10 41.81 29.30 -18.06
N TYR A 11 42.39 29.90 -17.01
CA TYR A 11 41.89 29.74 -15.65
C TYR A 11 40.48 30.29 -15.46
N ALA A 12 40.18 31.45 -16.05
CA ALA A 12 38.85 32.04 -16.01
C ALA A 12 37.82 31.13 -16.70
N LEU A 13 38.16 30.57 -17.87
CA LEU A 13 37.31 29.61 -18.57
C LEU A 13 37.09 28.33 -17.74
N PHE A 14 38.14 27.80 -17.12
CA PHE A 14 38.04 26.62 -16.26
C PHE A 14 37.15 26.88 -15.04
N GLN A 15 37.31 28.02 -14.36
CA GLN A 15 36.46 28.39 -13.23
C GLN A 15 34.99 28.57 -13.64
N ALA A 16 34.74 29.21 -14.79
CA ALA A 16 33.39 29.35 -15.33
C ALA A 16 32.76 27.98 -15.66
N SER A 17 33.54 27.06 -16.25
CA SER A 17 33.10 25.71 -16.55
C SER A 17 32.82 24.89 -15.28
N GLN A 18 33.63 25.02 -14.23
CA GLN A 18 33.40 24.37 -12.93
C GLN A 18 32.14 24.92 -12.28
N ALA A 19 31.99 26.24 -12.21
CA ALA A 19 30.80 26.87 -11.64
C ALA A 19 29.51 26.51 -12.40
N GLU A 20 29.58 26.35 -13.73
CA GLU A 20 28.46 25.85 -14.51
C GLU A 20 28.16 24.37 -14.22
N ALA A 21 29.20 23.54 -14.09
CA ALA A 21 29.05 22.14 -13.71
C ALA A 21 28.40 21.99 -12.33
N ASP A 22 28.85 22.76 -11.33
CA ASP A 22 28.28 22.79 -9.98
C ASP A 22 26.79 23.18 -10.01
N ARG A 23 26.44 24.25 -10.74
CA ARG A 23 25.04 24.66 -10.91
C ARG A 23 24.18 23.59 -11.59
N ARG A 24 24.74 22.86 -12.56
CA ARG A 24 24.04 21.75 -13.23
C ARG A 24 23.85 20.58 -12.27
N LEU A 25 24.87 20.23 -11.47
CA LEU A 25 24.78 19.20 -10.44
C LEU A 25 23.72 19.53 -9.39
N GLU A 26 23.73 20.72 -8.82
CA GLU A 26 22.71 21.14 -7.85
C GLU A 26 21.29 21.08 -8.43
N ARG A 27 21.12 21.45 -9.71
CA ARG A 27 19.82 21.36 -10.39
C ARG A 27 19.40 19.90 -10.54
N LEU A 28 20.32 19.01 -10.94
CA LEU A 28 20.06 17.58 -11.06
C LEU A 28 19.68 16.98 -9.72
N GLU A 29 20.38 17.31 -8.64
CA GLU A 29 20.06 16.85 -7.28
C GLU A 29 18.66 17.29 -6.85
N ARG A 30 18.28 18.54 -7.14
CA ARG A 30 16.92 19.03 -6.86
C ARG A 30 15.86 18.28 -7.65
N VAL A 31 16.07 18.08 -8.95
CA VAL A 31 15.15 17.31 -9.80
C VAL A 31 15.04 15.87 -9.30
N ALA A 32 16.15 15.19 -9.06
CA ALA A 32 16.18 13.82 -8.56
C ALA A 32 15.47 13.69 -7.21
N THR A 33 15.67 14.63 -6.30
CA THR A 33 14.99 14.63 -4.99
C THR A 33 13.48 14.83 -5.15
N ASN A 34 13.05 15.76 -6.02
CA ASN A 34 11.62 16.00 -6.26
C ASN A 34 10.96 14.79 -6.92
N THR A 35 11.57 14.22 -7.96
CA THR A 35 11.09 13.00 -8.61
C THR A 35 11.00 11.83 -7.62
N SER A 36 12.00 11.66 -6.75
CA SER A 36 11.97 10.60 -5.73
C SER A 36 10.79 10.76 -4.76
N ARG A 37 10.48 12.00 -4.34
CA ARG A 37 9.32 12.29 -3.49
C ARG A 37 8.00 12.01 -4.21
N GLU A 38 7.88 12.41 -5.47
CA GLU A 38 6.68 12.14 -6.27
C GLU A 38 6.43 10.64 -6.44
N VAL A 39 7.48 9.87 -6.76
CA VAL A 39 7.41 8.41 -6.88
C VAL A 39 6.99 7.77 -5.55
N ALA A 40 7.59 8.17 -4.42
CA ALA A 40 7.21 7.66 -3.11
C ALA A 40 5.74 7.96 -2.77
N GLY A 41 5.26 9.14 -3.17
CA GLY A 41 3.86 9.54 -3.03
C GLY A 41 2.92 8.64 -3.84
N LEU A 42 3.30 8.25 -5.06
CA LEU A 42 2.53 7.33 -5.89
C LEU A 42 2.47 5.92 -5.30
N THR A 43 3.59 5.38 -4.82
CA THR A 43 3.63 4.05 -4.17
C THR A 43 2.71 3.99 -2.96
N THR A 44 2.73 5.03 -2.12
CA THR A 44 1.87 5.11 -0.93
C THR A 44 0.39 5.13 -1.30
N ARG A 45 0.02 5.95 -2.30
CA ARG A 45 -1.37 6.05 -2.80
C ARG A 45 -1.85 4.74 -3.43
N TRP A 46 -0.96 4.03 -4.11
CA TRP A 46 -1.27 2.73 -4.70
C TRP A 46 -1.59 1.69 -3.64
N GLY A 47 -0.79 1.60 -2.56
CA GLY A 47 -1.09 0.72 -1.42
C GLY A 47 -2.47 1.00 -0.83
N GLN A 48 -2.76 2.27 -0.53
CA GLN A 48 -4.06 2.69 0.01
C GLN A 48 -5.23 2.39 -0.94
N PHE A 49 -5.03 2.52 -2.25
CA PHE A 49 -6.04 2.16 -3.24
C PHE A 49 -6.39 0.66 -3.17
N VAL A 50 -5.38 -0.21 -3.11
CA VAL A 50 -5.61 -1.65 -3.00
C VAL A 50 -6.31 -2.01 -1.67
N GLU A 51 -5.90 -1.41 -0.55
CA GLU A 51 -6.61 -1.56 0.74
C GLU A 51 -8.09 -1.16 0.63
N ASN A 52 -8.38 -0.04 -0.05
CA ASN A 52 -9.75 0.46 -0.25
C ASN A 52 -10.61 -0.46 -1.10
N LEU A 53 -10.02 -1.25 -2.00
CA LEU A 53 -10.74 -2.25 -2.77
C LEU A 53 -11.10 -3.49 -1.93
N VAL A 54 -10.23 -3.87 -1.00
CA VAL A 54 -10.39 -5.09 -0.18
C VAL A 54 -11.32 -4.84 1.01
N ALA A 55 -11.10 -3.77 1.78
CA ALA A 55 -11.77 -3.52 3.05
C ALA A 55 -13.30 -3.63 3.03
N PRO A 56 -14.03 -3.09 2.02
CA PRO A 56 -15.49 -3.15 2.00
C PRO A 56 -16.06 -4.57 1.96
N SER A 57 -15.30 -5.53 1.44
CA SER A 57 -15.77 -6.91 1.28
C SER A 57 -15.41 -7.81 2.48
N VAL A 58 -14.50 -7.38 3.36
CA VAL A 58 -13.92 -8.23 4.42
C VAL A 58 -14.99 -8.82 5.33
N ILE A 59 -15.90 -8.00 5.88
CA ILE A 59 -16.97 -8.48 6.77
C ILE A 59 -17.79 -9.58 6.08
N ARG A 60 -18.32 -9.29 4.89
CA ARG A 60 -19.16 -10.22 4.13
C ARG A 60 -18.42 -11.53 3.83
N LEU A 61 -17.18 -11.45 3.34
CA LEU A 61 -16.39 -12.62 2.97
C LEU A 61 -16.12 -13.57 4.15
N PHE A 62 -15.89 -13.02 5.35
CA PHE A 62 -15.66 -13.85 6.54
C PHE A 62 -16.95 -14.38 7.15
N GLN A 63 -18.03 -13.60 7.16
CA GLN A 63 -19.36 -14.06 7.58
C GLN A 63 -19.85 -15.22 6.69
N GLU A 64 -19.66 -15.14 5.36
CA GLU A 64 -19.97 -16.24 4.43
C GLU A 64 -19.17 -17.53 4.72
N ARG A 65 -18.06 -17.43 5.48
CA ARG A 65 -17.24 -18.56 5.93
C ARG A 65 -17.51 -18.96 7.38
N GLY A 66 -18.54 -18.41 8.03
CA GLY A 66 -18.90 -18.67 9.42
C GLY A 66 -18.01 -17.98 10.44
N ILE A 67 -17.24 -16.97 10.03
CA ILE A 67 -16.45 -16.11 10.93
C ILE A 67 -17.21 -14.81 11.09
N GLU A 68 -17.94 -14.70 12.18
CA GLU A 68 -18.88 -13.63 12.48
C GLU A 68 -18.19 -12.33 12.91
N VAL A 69 -17.35 -11.72 12.07
CA VAL A 69 -16.80 -10.37 12.33
C VAL A 69 -17.85 -9.29 12.02
N GLN A 70 -17.82 -8.17 12.76
CA GLN A 70 -18.82 -7.09 12.64
C GLN A 70 -18.20 -5.70 12.47
N GLU A 71 -17.00 -5.50 13.00
CA GLU A 71 -16.30 -4.23 12.97
C GLU A 71 -15.01 -4.35 12.16
N ILE A 72 -14.63 -3.28 11.46
CA ILE A 72 -13.34 -3.18 10.76
C ILE A 72 -12.59 -1.96 11.28
N SER A 73 -11.33 -2.17 11.67
CA SER A 73 -10.32 -1.13 11.83
C SER A 73 -9.29 -1.23 10.72
N ARG A 74 -8.79 -0.09 10.25
CA ARG A 74 -7.76 -0.03 9.20
C ARG A 74 -6.46 0.50 9.76
N ARG A 75 -5.34 0.03 9.21
CA ARG A 75 -3.98 0.45 9.59
C ARG A 75 -3.76 0.38 11.10
N MET A 76 -4.13 -0.74 11.69
CA MET A 76 -3.91 -0.98 13.12
C MET A 76 -2.41 -1.13 13.35
N GLN A 77 -1.83 -0.25 14.17
CA GLN A 77 -0.38 -0.14 14.33
C GLN A 77 0.04 -0.29 15.80
N SER A 78 1.16 -0.97 16.01
CA SER A 78 1.90 -1.01 17.26
C SER A 78 3.37 -0.67 17.00
N LYS A 79 3.90 0.22 17.84
CA LYS A 79 5.32 0.62 17.84
C LYS A 79 6.06 0.10 19.07
N ARG A 80 5.57 -0.99 19.67
CA ARG A 80 6.21 -1.59 20.84
C ARG A 80 7.56 -2.19 20.42
N PRO A 81 8.66 -1.83 21.11
CA PRO A 81 9.97 -2.36 20.78
C PRO A 81 9.99 -3.88 20.73
N GLY A 82 10.45 -4.45 19.61
CA GLY A 82 10.54 -5.91 19.41
C GLY A 82 9.21 -6.60 19.04
N ALA A 83 8.12 -5.85 18.95
CA ALA A 83 6.81 -6.31 18.50
C ALA A 83 6.12 -5.26 17.61
N GLU A 84 6.90 -4.54 16.80
CA GLU A 84 6.37 -3.60 15.83
C GLU A 84 5.50 -4.33 14.82
N MET A 85 4.31 -3.78 14.57
CA MET A 85 3.32 -4.41 13.72
C MET A 85 2.42 -3.36 13.09
N GLU A 86 2.15 -3.54 11.80
CA GLU A 86 1.03 -2.92 11.11
C GLU A 86 0.15 -4.04 10.55
N ILE A 87 -1.16 -3.89 10.71
CA ILE A 87 -2.20 -4.74 10.10
C ILE A 87 -3.04 -3.81 9.23
N ASP A 88 -3.10 -4.09 7.94
CA ASP A 88 -3.78 -3.23 6.98
C ASP A 88 -5.29 -3.15 7.26
N ILE A 89 -5.91 -4.32 7.52
CA ILE A 89 -7.32 -4.44 7.89
C ILE A 89 -7.46 -5.43 9.04
N PHE A 90 -8.08 -5.00 10.13
CA PHE A 90 -8.40 -5.83 11.29
C PHE A 90 -9.91 -5.91 11.44
N ALA A 91 -10.49 -7.09 11.26
CA ALA A 91 -11.91 -7.33 11.43
C ALA A 91 -12.16 -8.07 12.74
N VAL A 92 -13.17 -7.67 13.52
CA VAL A 92 -13.37 -8.20 14.88
C VAL A 92 -14.85 -8.33 15.23
N ASN A 93 -15.16 -9.27 16.11
CA ASN A 93 -16.39 -9.32 16.87
C ASN A 93 -16.17 -10.14 18.14
N GLY A 94 -16.43 -9.56 19.31
CA GLY A 94 -16.37 -10.29 20.58
C GLY A 94 -15.01 -10.93 20.86
N ASP A 95 -14.89 -12.23 20.65
CA ASP A 95 -13.70 -13.05 20.87
C ASP A 95 -13.07 -13.59 19.57
N VAL A 96 -13.56 -13.21 18.38
CA VAL A 96 -12.97 -13.59 17.09
C VAL A 96 -12.43 -12.38 16.36
N ALA A 97 -11.24 -12.54 15.77
CA ALA A 97 -10.63 -11.50 14.95
C ALA A 97 -9.98 -12.07 13.69
N VAL A 98 -9.89 -11.25 12.65
CA VAL A 98 -9.15 -11.55 11.43
C VAL A 98 -8.19 -10.40 11.13
N ALA A 99 -6.89 -10.69 11.13
CA ALA A 99 -5.87 -9.78 10.64
C ALA A 99 -5.64 -10.03 9.14
N VAL A 100 -5.75 -8.99 8.32
CA VAL A 100 -5.58 -9.06 6.87
C VAL A 100 -4.40 -8.19 6.45
N GLU A 101 -3.45 -8.78 5.75
CA GLU A 101 -2.40 -8.07 5.01
C GLU A 101 -2.83 -7.92 3.55
N VAL A 102 -2.63 -6.75 2.97
CA VAL A 102 -3.05 -6.41 1.61
C VAL A 102 -1.84 -6.03 0.77
N LYS A 103 -1.63 -6.72 -0.35
CA LYS A 103 -0.59 -6.42 -1.34
C LYS A 103 -1.20 -6.16 -2.71
N SER A 104 -0.56 -5.27 -3.49
CA SER A 104 -0.87 -5.15 -4.92
C SER A 104 -0.49 -6.44 -5.65
N ARG A 105 0.69 -6.97 -5.35
CA ARG A 105 1.17 -8.28 -5.81
C ARG A 105 1.64 -9.07 -4.60
N LEU A 106 0.99 -10.19 -4.33
CA LEU A 106 1.30 -11.06 -3.20
C LEU A 106 2.36 -12.08 -3.59
N SER A 107 3.52 -12.01 -2.95
CA SER A 107 4.61 -12.97 -3.09
C SER A 107 4.66 -13.95 -1.92
N ARG A 108 5.49 -14.99 -2.03
CA ARG A 108 5.73 -15.93 -0.92
C ARG A 108 6.40 -15.24 0.28
N GLN A 109 7.33 -14.32 0.03
CA GLN A 109 8.02 -13.58 1.08
C GLN A 109 7.03 -12.76 1.91
N ASP A 110 6.04 -12.13 1.27
CA ASP A 110 5.00 -11.38 1.98
C ASP A 110 4.19 -12.26 2.94
N VAL A 111 3.89 -13.49 2.53
CA VAL A 111 3.19 -14.48 3.38
C VAL A 111 4.05 -14.85 4.59
N ASP A 112 5.34 -15.14 4.36
CA ASP A 112 6.27 -15.53 5.42
C ASP A 112 6.48 -14.38 6.42
N ASP A 113 6.66 -13.15 5.92
CA ASP A 113 6.82 -11.94 6.73
C ASP A 113 5.56 -11.62 7.53
N PHE A 114 4.38 -11.80 6.92
CA PHE A 114 3.10 -11.61 7.61
C PHE A 114 2.90 -12.63 8.72
N LEU A 115 3.17 -13.92 8.49
CA LEU A 115 3.10 -14.96 9.52
C LEU A 115 4.06 -14.70 10.68
N ALA A 116 5.30 -14.30 10.37
CA ALA A 116 6.31 -13.96 11.37
C ALA A 116 5.87 -12.77 12.24
N ARG A 117 5.26 -11.73 11.62
CA ARG A 117 4.64 -10.63 12.36
C ARG A 117 3.48 -11.13 13.20
N LEU A 118 2.50 -11.82 12.60
CA LEU A 118 1.28 -12.29 13.26
C LEU A 118 1.56 -13.18 14.48
N GLY A 119 2.64 -13.98 14.46
CA GLY A 119 3.10 -14.75 15.62
C GLY A 119 3.43 -13.90 16.86
N ARG A 120 3.72 -12.61 16.69
CA ARG A 120 3.97 -11.63 17.76
C ARG A 120 2.74 -10.78 18.11
N PHE A 121 1.55 -11.08 17.57
CA PHE A 121 0.35 -10.25 17.74
C PHE A 121 0.05 -9.92 19.20
N ARG A 122 0.07 -10.91 20.10
CA ARG A 122 -0.21 -10.69 21.53
C ARG A 122 0.81 -9.79 22.23
N GLN A 123 2.06 -9.73 21.75
CA GLN A 123 3.08 -8.82 22.27
C GLN A 123 2.85 -7.40 21.73
N ALA A 124 2.47 -7.30 20.46
CA ALA A 124 2.16 -6.03 19.80
C ALA A 124 0.91 -5.37 20.39
N PHE A 125 -0.12 -6.18 20.66
CA PHE A 125 -1.46 -5.77 21.10
C PHE A 125 -1.90 -6.55 22.36
N PRO A 126 -1.32 -6.23 23.53
CA PRO A 126 -1.58 -6.99 24.76
C PRO A 126 -2.98 -6.76 25.37
N HIS A 127 -3.71 -5.73 24.92
CA HIS A 127 -5.10 -5.51 25.36
C HIS A 127 -6.10 -6.35 24.55
N ASP A 128 -5.65 -6.97 23.46
CA ASP A 128 -6.43 -7.70 22.46
C ASP A 128 -6.19 -9.23 22.56
N THR A 129 -5.85 -9.72 23.76
CA THR A 129 -5.36 -11.11 23.94
C THR A 129 -6.45 -12.18 23.97
N GLY A 130 -7.71 -11.78 24.10
CA GLY A 130 -8.85 -12.68 24.16
C GLY A 130 -9.27 -13.24 22.80
N TYR A 131 -8.74 -12.70 21.70
CA TYR A 131 -9.18 -13.10 20.36
C TYR A 131 -8.65 -14.48 19.94
N GLN A 132 -9.53 -15.29 19.38
CA GLN A 132 -9.17 -16.29 18.39
C GLN A 132 -8.83 -15.56 17.08
N ILE A 133 -7.54 -15.30 16.87
CA ILE A 133 -7.06 -14.57 15.70
C ILE A 133 -6.88 -15.51 14.49
N HIS A 134 -7.51 -15.13 13.39
CA HIS A 134 -7.28 -15.70 12.07
C HIS A 134 -6.40 -14.75 11.24
N GLY A 135 -5.60 -15.32 10.35
CA GLY A 135 -4.80 -14.56 9.38
C GLY A 135 -5.39 -14.65 7.98
N ALA A 136 -5.30 -13.57 7.24
CA ALA A 136 -5.66 -13.52 5.84
C ALA A 136 -4.66 -12.67 5.04
N VAL A 137 -4.50 -13.00 3.77
CA VAL A 137 -3.72 -12.22 2.81
C VAL A 137 -4.61 -11.87 1.62
N ALA A 138 -4.46 -10.65 1.11
CA ALA A 138 -5.18 -10.15 -0.04
C ALA A 138 -4.22 -9.69 -1.14
N GLY A 139 -4.56 -10.00 -2.39
CA GLY A 139 -3.75 -9.64 -3.56
C GLY A 139 -4.61 -9.22 -4.76
N ILE A 140 -4.19 -8.18 -5.50
CA ILE A 140 -4.71 -7.95 -6.86
C ILE A 140 -4.09 -8.99 -7.79
N GLU A 141 -2.76 -9.07 -7.79
CA GLU A 141 -1.99 -10.15 -8.38
C GLU A 141 -1.49 -11.09 -7.28
N ILE A 142 -1.46 -12.39 -7.55
CA ILE A 142 -0.88 -13.39 -6.67
C ILE A 142 0.12 -14.20 -7.49
N ASP A 143 1.37 -14.26 -7.04
CA ASP A 143 2.39 -15.06 -7.69
C ASP A 143 1.98 -16.54 -7.72
N GLN A 144 2.41 -17.24 -8.77
CA GLN A 144 2.00 -18.62 -9.03
C GLN A 144 2.27 -19.54 -7.81
N GLY A 145 1.22 -20.18 -7.30
CA GLY A 145 1.29 -21.11 -6.18
C GLY A 145 1.36 -20.47 -4.79
N VAL A 146 1.43 -19.14 -4.69
CA VAL A 146 1.43 -18.43 -3.40
C VAL A 146 0.07 -18.55 -2.70
N ASP A 147 -1.03 -18.57 -3.45
CA ASP A 147 -2.38 -18.82 -2.91
C ASP A 147 -2.48 -20.18 -2.21
N ARG A 148 -1.99 -21.24 -2.87
CA ARG A 148 -1.93 -22.59 -2.29
C ARG A 148 -1.01 -22.63 -1.08
N TYR A 149 0.13 -21.95 -1.14
CA TYR A 149 1.07 -21.88 -0.02
C TYR A 149 0.46 -21.20 1.20
N ALA A 150 -0.14 -20.02 1.02
CA ALA A 150 -0.82 -19.28 2.10
C ALA A 150 -1.95 -20.13 2.72
N TYR A 151 -2.73 -20.81 1.89
CA TYR A 151 -3.75 -21.73 2.36
C TYR A 151 -3.18 -22.89 3.21
N GLN A 152 -2.05 -23.48 2.80
CA GLN A 152 -1.36 -24.51 3.58
C GLN A 152 -0.85 -24.00 4.93
N GLN A 153 -0.50 -22.71 5.02
CA GLN A 153 -0.16 -22.04 6.27
C GLN A 153 -1.39 -21.62 7.10
N ARG A 154 -2.58 -22.11 6.74
CA ARG A 154 -3.87 -21.80 7.40
C ARG A 154 -4.28 -20.33 7.31
N LEU A 155 -3.81 -19.60 6.30
CA LEU A 155 -4.29 -18.27 5.99
C LEU A 155 -5.48 -18.34 5.04
N PHE A 156 -6.43 -17.42 5.20
CA PHE A 156 -7.40 -17.13 4.17
C PHE A 156 -6.74 -16.32 3.04
N VAL A 157 -7.17 -16.56 1.80
CA VAL A 157 -6.66 -15.84 0.63
C VAL A 157 -7.81 -15.10 -0.02
N ILE A 158 -7.74 -13.78 -0.01
CA ILE A 158 -8.68 -12.89 -0.70
C ILE A 158 -8.05 -12.50 -2.04
N LYS A 159 -8.75 -12.79 -3.12
CA LYS A 159 -8.30 -12.44 -4.47
C LYS A 159 -9.41 -11.73 -5.22
N GLN A 160 -9.03 -10.87 -6.16
CA GLN A 160 -9.98 -10.34 -7.10
C GLN A 160 -10.54 -11.49 -7.96
N THR A 161 -11.87 -11.60 -8.00
CA THR A 161 -12.59 -12.44 -8.96
C THR A 161 -13.26 -11.51 -9.97
N GLY A 162 -13.27 -11.91 -11.25
CA GLY A 162 -13.49 -11.04 -12.42
C GLY A 162 -14.66 -10.05 -12.38
N ASP A 163 -14.42 -8.93 -13.08
CA ASP A 163 -15.26 -7.82 -13.56
C ASP A 163 -16.48 -7.42 -12.75
N THR A 164 -16.32 -6.40 -11.91
CA THR A 164 -17.42 -5.47 -11.64
C THR A 164 -16.98 -4.05 -11.94
N VAL A 165 -17.24 -3.62 -13.18
CA VAL A 165 -17.23 -2.20 -13.57
C VAL A 165 -18.68 -1.83 -13.92
N ALA A 166 -19.27 -0.93 -13.15
CA ALA A 166 -20.63 -0.46 -13.36
C ALA A 166 -20.62 0.99 -13.88
N ILE A 167 -21.59 1.32 -14.74
CA ILE A 167 -21.80 2.70 -15.22
C ILE A 167 -22.47 3.51 -14.10
N ALA A 168 -21.84 4.62 -13.69
CA ALA A 168 -22.33 5.48 -12.61
C ALA A 168 -23.26 6.63 -13.07
N THR A 169 -23.78 6.58 -14.30
CA THR A 169 -24.68 7.62 -14.81
C THR A 169 -26.14 7.23 -14.59
N VAL A 170 -26.82 7.96 -13.70
CA VAL A 170 -28.29 8.07 -13.73
C VAL A 170 -28.61 9.31 -14.56
N SER A 171 -29.27 9.13 -15.70
CA SER A 171 -29.77 10.27 -16.50
C SER A 171 -30.73 11.12 -15.66
N PRO A 172 -30.72 12.47 -15.77
CA PRO A 172 -31.73 13.28 -15.11
C PRO A 172 -33.10 12.89 -15.64
N SER A 173 -34.00 12.46 -14.75
CA SER A 173 -35.42 12.35 -15.06
C SER A 173 -35.90 13.71 -15.58
N ASN A 174 -36.29 13.75 -16.84
CA ASN A 174 -36.91 14.92 -17.44
C ASN A 174 -38.23 15.20 -16.69
N GLN A 175 -38.21 16.15 -15.76
CA GLN A 175 -39.42 16.76 -15.24
C GLN A 175 -40.01 17.64 -16.35
N GLY A 176 -40.93 17.08 -17.11
CA GLY A 176 -41.92 17.85 -17.88
C GLY A 176 -43.22 17.93 -17.11
N HIS A 177 -43.40 19.00 -16.33
CA HIS A 177 -44.73 19.61 -16.12
C HIS A 177 -45.29 19.97 -17.51
N GLY A 178 -46.57 19.92 -17.86
CA GLY A 178 -47.81 19.67 -17.13
C GLY A 178 -48.96 20.11 -18.05
N SER A 179 -50.15 20.19 -17.44
CA SER A 179 -51.41 20.77 -17.95
C SER A 179 -52.36 19.80 -18.67
N HIS A 180 -53.45 19.53 -17.95
CA HIS A 180 -54.86 19.53 -18.37
C HIS A 180 -55.26 18.94 -19.73
#